data_AF-A0A5C6TST0-F1
#
_entry.id   AF-A0A5C6TST0-F1
#
_cell.length_a   1.000
_cell.length_b   1.000
_cell.length_c   1.000
_cell.angle_alpha   90.00
_cell.angle_beta   90.00
_cell.angle_gamma   90.00
#
_symmetry.space_group_name_H-M   'P 1'
#
loop_
_entity.id
_entity.type
_entity.pdbx_description
1 polymer ?
#
loop_
_entity_poly.entity_id
_entity_poly.type
_entity_poly.pdbx_seq_one_letter_code
_entity_poly.pdbx_strand_id
1 'polypeptide(L)'
;MTSEIAPTIWYPEAELVFHPERTSERDIHPLRGLKRFGPHSRGLVQSPIRVATLAPAGESERLFTFMRELSQSVRPVERTDYLPDWPGFNTVFDMRMTAAAKKCRVELDGSFESEMAQSAMPHVLLAEQLVRAIQPLEAFRTEFDVLFIYLPQRWERGFYGSGDDFDLHDHLKAYTAARGMPIQIVREDKALAYRCRASVMWRVGLALYAKAGGVPWKLADVDPDTAYIGISYAVRSNGADKPRFVTCCSQVFDAEGAGLEFIAYDTADVQVQRDNPFLSQAEMFRVITRSMALYRHRHGGRSPRRVMVHKSTEFKDAEVLGCFEALPLCEAVDLIQVVEDVGWRGARWERDQANPRGKAAAFPVRRGSLIGLGEREALLWMHGAVESLGPKTYFQGQRGTPRPIRLVRHAGHGTWDDSARAALALSKMNWNNDGLYDPLPVTMSYAKVLARVLKRMTNLGSTPYQFRFFM
;
A
#
# COMPACT_ATOMS: atom_id res chain seq x y z
N MET A 1 -9.06 -19.05 39.45
CA MET A 1 -8.31 -18.56 38.27
C MET A 1 -8.95 -17.24 37.86
N THR A 2 -8.23 -16.14 38.01
CA THR A 2 -8.65 -14.86 37.45
C THR A 2 -8.54 -14.96 35.93
N SER A 3 -9.63 -14.71 35.21
CA SER A 3 -9.68 -14.70 33.75
C SER A 3 -9.06 -13.44 33.12
N GLU A 4 -8.26 -12.70 33.90
CA GLU A 4 -7.66 -11.43 33.51
C GLU A 4 -6.23 -11.70 33.04
N ILE A 5 -5.97 -11.38 31.77
CA ILE A 5 -4.68 -11.66 31.11
C ILE A 5 -3.70 -10.50 31.36
N ALA A 6 -4.10 -9.27 31.05
CA ALA A 6 -3.31 -8.06 31.22
C ALA A 6 -4.20 -6.81 31.12
N PRO A 7 -3.77 -5.65 31.66
CA PRO A 7 -4.46 -4.39 31.39
C PRO A 7 -4.42 -4.05 29.90
N THR A 8 -5.49 -3.43 29.42
CA THR A 8 -5.55 -2.92 28.04
C THR A 8 -5.01 -1.50 28.00
N ILE A 9 -4.04 -1.25 27.12
CA ILE A 9 -3.54 0.10 26.80
C ILE A 9 -4.24 0.57 25.53
N TRP A 10 -4.58 1.85 25.45
CA TRP A 10 -5.20 2.41 24.24
C TRP A 10 -4.35 3.56 23.69
N TYR A 11 -4.08 3.51 22.38
CA TYR A 11 -3.37 4.55 21.65
C TYR A 11 -4.35 5.36 20.78
N PRO A 12 -4.22 6.70 20.75
CA PRO A 12 -5.07 7.54 19.92
C PRO A 12 -4.76 7.39 18.43
N GLU A 13 -5.66 7.93 17.59
CA GLU A 13 -5.45 8.02 16.15
C GLU A 13 -4.24 8.88 15.80
N ALA A 14 -3.37 8.40 14.92
CA ALA A 14 -2.28 9.19 14.38
C ALA A 14 -2.81 10.33 13.50
N GLU A 15 -2.28 11.53 13.68
CA GLU A 15 -2.54 12.68 12.82
C GLU A 15 -1.69 12.63 11.55
N LEU A 16 -2.21 13.24 10.48
CA LEU A 16 -1.54 13.40 9.20
C LEU A 16 -1.26 14.88 8.98
N VAL A 17 -0.11 15.23 8.41
CA VAL A 17 0.26 16.59 7.99
C VAL A 17 0.10 16.75 6.47
N PHE A 18 -0.36 17.94 6.09
CA PHE A 18 -0.69 18.30 4.70
C PHE A 18 0.16 19.45 4.16
N HIS A 19 1.23 19.83 4.88
CA HIS A 19 2.19 20.84 4.44
C HIS A 19 3.59 20.55 5.02
N PRO A 20 4.68 20.81 4.28
CA PRO A 20 6.04 20.53 4.75
C PRO A 20 6.44 21.37 5.97
N GLU A 21 6.01 22.62 6.03
CA GLU A 21 6.45 23.57 7.07
C GLU A 21 5.35 23.93 8.09
N ARG A 22 4.07 23.78 7.73
CA ARG A 22 2.94 24.29 8.52
C ARG A 22 2.37 23.14 9.33
N THR A 23 2.94 22.95 10.51
CA THR A 23 2.56 21.86 11.43
C THR A 23 1.11 21.97 11.92
N SER A 24 0.45 23.12 11.81
CA SER A 24 -0.97 23.26 12.14
C SER A 24 -1.93 22.65 11.09
N GLU A 25 -1.45 22.36 9.89
CA GLU A 25 -2.26 21.74 8.82
C GLU A 25 -2.29 20.23 9.01
N ARG A 26 -2.96 19.81 10.09
CA ARG A 26 -3.11 18.43 10.53
C ARG A 26 -4.55 17.97 10.53
N ASP A 27 -4.77 16.70 10.22
CA ASP A 27 -6.06 16.03 10.38
C ASP A 27 -5.87 14.52 10.56
N ILE A 28 -6.67 13.88 11.42
CA ILE A 28 -6.71 12.41 11.51
C ILE A 28 -7.41 11.77 10.30
N HIS A 29 -8.24 12.52 9.57
CA HIS A 29 -8.98 12.02 8.42
C HIS A 29 -8.26 12.44 7.13
N PRO A 30 -7.77 11.47 6.31
CA PRO A 30 -6.97 11.78 5.12
C PRO A 30 -7.70 12.65 4.09
N LEU A 31 -8.92 12.26 3.71
CA LEU A 31 -9.70 12.98 2.69
C LEU A 31 -10.19 14.35 3.16
N ARG A 32 -10.56 14.49 4.45
CA ARG A 32 -10.95 15.77 5.04
C ARG A 32 -9.76 16.72 5.09
N GLY A 33 -8.60 16.22 5.50
CA GLY A 33 -7.36 16.98 5.49
C GLY A 33 -6.97 17.43 4.09
N LEU A 34 -6.98 16.54 3.09
CA LEU A 34 -6.77 16.90 1.69
C LEU A 34 -7.76 17.96 1.19
N LYS A 35 -9.05 17.79 1.49
CA LYS A 35 -10.08 18.77 1.07
C LYS A 35 -9.85 20.15 1.68
N ARG A 36 -9.34 20.21 2.91
CA ARG A 36 -9.15 21.46 3.66
C ARG A 36 -7.81 22.14 3.36
N PHE A 37 -6.74 21.35 3.29
CA PHE A 37 -5.35 21.82 3.27
C PHE A 37 -4.60 21.43 2.00
N GLY A 38 -5.22 20.69 1.07
CA GLY A 38 -4.57 20.13 -0.12
C GLY A 38 -3.47 19.12 0.21
N PRO A 39 -2.63 18.74 -0.78
CA PRO A 39 -1.63 17.72 -0.59
C PRO A 39 -0.35 18.26 0.06
N HIS A 40 0.36 17.41 0.80
CA HIS A 40 1.64 17.75 1.40
C HIS A 40 2.67 18.25 0.39
N SER A 41 2.80 17.63 -0.77
CA SER A 41 3.73 18.10 -1.82
C SER A 41 3.14 19.14 -2.76
N ARG A 42 2.20 19.98 -2.29
CA ARG A 42 1.62 21.06 -3.10
C ARG A 42 2.73 21.92 -3.70
N GLY A 43 2.61 22.22 -4.99
CA GLY A 43 3.59 23.02 -5.74
C GLY A 43 4.90 22.31 -6.10
N LEU A 44 5.15 21.09 -5.60
CA LEU A 44 6.35 20.31 -5.93
C LEU A 44 6.15 19.40 -7.16
N VAL A 45 4.90 19.07 -7.49
CA VAL A 45 4.55 18.26 -8.66
C VAL A 45 4.26 19.18 -9.85
N GLN A 46 4.83 18.87 -11.02
CA GLN A 46 4.64 19.66 -12.23
C GLN A 46 3.18 19.61 -12.71
N SER A 47 2.59 20.79 -12.94
CA SER A 47 1.24 20.93 -13.51
C SER A 47 1.32 21.29 -15.00
N PRO A 48 0.48 20.69 -15.87
CA PRO A 48 -0.55 19.69 -15.58
C PRO A 48 0.00 18.25 -15.51
N ILE A 49 -0.71 17.37 -14.81
CA ILE A 49 -0.52 15.91 -14.96
C ILE A 49 -1.06 15.50 -16.32
N ARG A 50 -0.20 14.95 -17.18
CA ARG A 50 -0.52 14.52 -18.54
C ARG A 50 -0.82 13.02 -18.53
N VAL A 51 -2.02 12.67 -18.97
CA VAL A 51 -2.53 11.29 -18.93
C VAL A 51 -2.53 10.71 -20.33
N ALA A 52 -1.69 9.70 -20.56
CA ALA A 52 -1.76 8.85 -21.74
C ALA A 52 -2.95 7.89 -21.62
N THR A 53 -3.46 7.40 -22.75
CA THR A 53 -4.63 6.51 -22.75
C THR A 53 -4.38 5.29 -23.61
N LEU A 54 -4.87 4.14 -23.16
CA LEU A 54 -4.99 2.90 -23.92
C LEU A 54 -6.41 2.37 -23.76
N ALA A 55 -7.11 2.18 -24.88
CA ALA A 55 -8.49 1.73 -24.92
C ALA A 55 -8.74 0.70 -26.05
N PRO A 56 -9.85 -0.04 -26.02
CA PRO A 56 -10.34 -0.77 -27.20
C PRO A 56 -10.63 0.19 -28.36
N ALA A 57 -10.66 -0.37 -29.58
CA ALA A 57 -11.02 0.35 -30.80
C ALA A 57 -12.33 1.15 -30.63
N GLY A 58 -12.30 2.45 -30.91
CA GLY A 58 -13.47 3.33 -30.87
C GLY A 58 -14.00 3.66 -29.46
N GLU A 59 -13.30 3.27 -28.39
CA GLU A 59 -13.77 3.46 -27.01
C GLU A 59 -12.95 4.48 -26.18
N SER A 60 -12.02 5.22 -26.78
CA SER A 60 -11.24 6.24 -26.03
C SER A 60 -12.10 7.29 -25.34
N GLU A 61 -13.27 7.65 -25.90
CA GLU A 61 -14.19 8.62 -25.29
C GLU A 61 -14.69 8.20 -23.91
N ARG A 62 -14.71 6.89 -23.59
CA ARG A 62 -15.04 6.43 -22.23
C ARG A 62 -14.01 6.91 -21.21
N LEU A 63 -12.71 6.83 -21.54
CA LEU A 63 -11.64 7.36 -20.70
C LEU A 63 -11.69 8.88 -20.61
N PHE A 64 -11.93 9.59 -21.72
CA PHE A 64 -12.02 11.05 -21.68
C PHE A 64 -13.23 11.53 -20.87
N THR A 65 -14.37 10.85 -20.95
CA THR A 65 -15.53 11.12 -20.10
C THR A 65 -15.20 10.90 -18.64
N PHE A 66 -14.54 9.81 -18.31
CA PHE A 66 -14.10 9.52 -16.94
C PHE A 66 -13.10 10.56 -16.42
N MET A 67 -12.16 11.03 -17.25
CA MET A 67 -11.25 12.12 -16.91
C MET A 67 -11.96 13.45 -16.68
N ARG A 68 -13.01 13.76 -17.46
CA ARG A 68 -13.85 14.94 -17.23
C ARG A 68 -14.59 14.84 -15.90
N GLU A 69 -15.10 13.66 -15.56
CA GLU A 69 -15.78 13.38 -14.30
C GLU A 69 -14.90 13.65 -13.07
N LEU A 70 -13.61 13.30 -13.12
CA LEU A 70 -12.63 13.62 -12.06
C LEU A 70 -12.56 15.12 -11.75
N SER A 71 -12.87 15.98 -12.72
CA SER A 71 -12.87 17.44 -12.53
C SER A 71 -14.19 17.99 -12.00
N GLN A 72 -15.25 17.17 -11.93
CA GLN A 72 -16.58 17.57 -11.48
C GLN A 72 -16.77 17.31 -9.99
N SER A 73 -17.64 18.09 -9.35
CA SER A 73 -18.01 17.85 -7.96
C SER A 73 -19.07 16.76 -7.85
N VAL A 74 -18.90 15.85 -6.90
CA VAL A 74 -19.76 14.68 -6.71
C VAL A 74 -19.99 14.43 -5.21
N ARG A 75 -21.25 14.20 -4.84
CA ARG A 75 -21.63 13.81 -3.48
C ARG A 75 -21.60 12.28 -3.29
N PRO A 76 -21.20 11.79 -2.11
CA PRO A 76 -21.20 10.36 -1.81
C PRO A 76 -22.62 9.85 -1.58
N VAL A 77 -22.87 8.60 -1.98
CA VAL A 77 -24.12 7.86 -1.71
C VAL A 77 -23.91 6.65 -0.80
N GLU A 78 -22.67 6.43 -0.36
CA GLU A 78 -22.25 5.39 0.58
C GLU A 78 -21.31 6.00 1.61
N ARG A 79 -21.16 5.37 2.79
CA ARG A 79 -20.24 5.82 3.85
C ARG A 79 -20.37 7.32 4.13
N THR A 80 -21.59 7.85 4.13
CA THR A 80 -21.88 9.29 4.23
C THR A 80 -21.48 9.89 5.58
N ASP A 81 -21.22 9.04 6.56
CA ASP A 81 -20.64 9.34 7.87
C ASP A 81 -19.12 9.57 7.82
N TYR A 82 -18.46 9.18 6.73
CA TYR A 82 -17.01 9.22 6.57
C TYR A 82 -16.58 9.96 5.30
N LEU A 83 -17.07 9.54 4.13
CA LEU A 83 -16.61 10.02 2.83
C LEU A 83 -17.07 11.48 2.62
N PRO A 84 -16.15 12.46 2.47
CA PRO A 84 -16.55 13.83 2.16
C PRO A 84 -16.93 13.98 0.68
N ASP A 85 -17.71 15.01 0.36
CA ASP A 85 -17.96 15.40 -1.04
C ASP A 85 -16.65 15.58 -1.80
N TRP A 86 -16.57 15.00 -2.99
CA TRP A 86 -15.48 15.22 -3.93
C TRP A 86 -15.69 16.59 -4.61
N PRO A 87 -14.76 17.55 -4.47
CA PRO A 87 -14.91 18.89 -5.03
C PRO A 87 -14.32 19.04 -6.44
N GLY A 88 -13.76 17.97 -7.01
CA GLY A 88 -13.00 18.00 -8.27
C GLY A 88 -11.49 17.94 -8.05
N PHE A 89 -10.77 17.29 -8.97
CA PHE A 89 -9.34 17.02 -8.87
C PHE A 89 -8.51 18.28 -8.66
N ASN A 90 -8.79 19.33 -9.45
CA ASN A 90 -8.08 20.60 -9.37
C ASN A 90 -8.23 21.26 -8.00
N THR A 91 -9.42 21.19 -7.41
CA THR A 91 -9.71 21.77 -6.10
C THR A 91 -8.98 21.03 -4.96
N VAL A 92 -8.90 19.70 -5.03
CA VAL A 92 -8.23 18.89 -3.99
C VAL A 92 -6.71 19.04 -4.08
N PHE A 93 -6.16 18.93 -5.28
CA PHE A 93 -4.71 18.78 -5.46
C PHE A 93 -4.00 20.06 -5.91
N ASP A 94 -4.73 21.15 -6.14
CA ASP A 94 -4.21 22.43 -6.67
C ASP A 94 -3.45 22.23 -7.99
N MET A 95 -4.00 21.36 -8.84
CA MET A 95 -3.35 20.90 -10.06
C MET A 95 -4.34 20.53 -11.16
N ARG A 96 -4.00 20.90 -12.40
CA ARG A 96 -4.73 20.47 -13.59
C ARG A 96 -4.31 19.05 -14.02
N MET A 97 -5.27 18.31 -14.54
CA MET A 97 -5.06 17.08 -15.28
C MET A 97 -5.46 17.30 -16.74
N THR A 98 -4.67 16.79 -17.69
CA THR A 98 -4.96 16.88 -19.13
C THR A 98 -4.67 15.56 -19.82
N ALA A 99 -5.33 15.31 -20.96
CA ALA A 99 -4.91 14.25 -21.87
C ALA A 99 -3.52 14.57 -22.45
N ALA A 100 -2.67 13.56 -22.56
CA ALA A 100 -1.35 13.65 -23.19
C ALA A 100 -1.47 13.90 -24.71
N ALA A 101 -0.34 14.08 -25.39
CA ALA A 101 -0.28 14.28 -26.84
C ALA A 101 -1.00 13.14 -27.61
N LYS A 102 -1.49 13.41 -28.83
CA LYS A 102 -2.27 12.44 -29.63
C LYS A 102 -1.54 11.11 -29.82
N LYS A 103 -0.21 11.15 -29.97
CA LYS A 103 0.64 9.95 -30.12
C LYS A 103 0.75 9.08 -28.84
N CYS A 104 0.34 9.61 -27.69
CA CYS A 104 0.24 8.87 -26.43
C CYS A 104 -1.20 8.39 -26.15
N ARG A 105 -2.08 8.43 -27.15
CA ARG A 105 -3.46 7.96 -27.10
C ARG A 105 -3.57 6.79 -28.06
N VAL A 106 -3.65 5.59 -27.49
CA VAL A 106 -3.59 4.34 -28.22
C VAL A 106 -4.96 3.68 -28.17
N GLU A 107 -5.44 3.23 -29.32
CA GLU A 107 -6.53 2.28 -29.42
C GLU A 107 -6.00 0.97 -29.97
N LEU A 108 -6.50 -0.16 -29.45
CA LEU A 108 -6.24 -1.46 -30.04
C LEU A 108 -6.96 -1.59 -31.40
N ASP A 109 -6.55 -2.56 -32.20
CA ASP A 109 -7.22 -2.87 -33.47
C ASP A 109 -8.63 -3.43 -33.23
N GLY A 110 -9.58 -3.11 -34.11
CA GLY A 110 -10.94 -3.63 -34.04
C GLY A 110 -11.02 -5.15 -34.26
N SER A 111 -10.05 -5.76 -34.95
CA SER A 111 -9.96 -7.22 -35.13
C SER A 111 -9.77 -7.96 -33.81
N PHE A 112 -9.18 -7.30 -32.81
CA PHE A 112 -8.80 -7.89 -31.54
C PHE A 112 -9.98 -8.49 -30.76
N GLU A 113 -11.18 -7.92 -30.90
CA GLU A 113 -12.39 -8.46 -30.29
C GLU A 113 -12.71 -9.88 -30.79
N SER A 114 -12.54 -10.10 -32.10
CA SER A 114 -12.79 -11.42 -32.70
C SER A 114 -11.71 -12.43 -32.29
N GLU A 115 -10.45 -11.98 -32.21
CA GLU A 115 -9.33 -12.81 -31.74
C GLU A 115 -9.53 -13.25 -30.27
N MET A 116 -9.94 -12.32 -29.40
CA MET A 116 -10.25 -12.60 -28.00
C MET A 116 -11.39 -13.60 -27.82
N ALA A 117 -12.44 -13.49 -28.65
CA ALA A 117 -13.58 -14.40 -28.58
C ALA A 117 -13.21 -15.84 -28.95
N GLN A 118 -12.29 -16.02 -29.90
CA GLN A 118 -11.88 -17.32 -30.45
C GLN A 118 -10.68 -17.94 -29.71
N SER A 119 -9.94 -17.16 -28.93
CA SER A 119 -8.72 -17.63 -28.25
C SER A 119 -9.00 -18.69 -27.19
N ALA A 120 -8.22 -19.78 -27.23
CA ALA A 120 -8.17 -20.77 -26.16
C ALA A 120 -7.43 -20.27 -24.91
N MET A 121 -6.55 -19.26 -25.07
CA MET A 121 -5.76 -18.64 -23.99
C MET A 121 -5.95 -17.11 -24.00
N PRO A 122 -7.16 -16.62 -23.68
CA PRO A 122 -7.49 -15.18 -23.77
C PRO A 122 -6.62 -14.30 -22.86
N HIS A 123 -6.12 -14.83 -21.75
CA HIS A 123 -5.28 -14.07 -20.81
C HIS A 123 -3.87 -13.79 -21.37
N VAL A 124 -3.27 -14.75 -22.07
CA VAL A 124 -1.98 -14.57 -22.77
C VAL A 124 -2.15 -13.57 -23.90
N LEU A 125 -3.13 -13.80 -24.76
CA LEU A 125 -3.41 -12.95 -25.91
C LEU A 125 -3.66 -11.49 -25.50
N LEU A 126 -4.48 -11.26 -24.47
CA LEU A 126 -4.74 -9.92 -23.95
C LEU A 126 -3.49 -9.27 -23.37
N ALA A 127 -2.70 -10.00 -22.59
CA ALA A 127 -1.47 -9.48 -22.02
C ALA A 127 -0.48 -9.05 -23.11
N GLU A 128 -0.26 -9.89 -24.12
CA GLU A 128 0.65 -9.61 -25.23
C GLU A 128 0.22 -8.39 -26.03
N GLN A 129 -1.08 -8.29 -26.35
CA GLN A 129 -1.60 -7.16 -27.12
C GLN A 129 -1.52 -5.84 -26.34
N LEU A 130 -1.83 -5.85 -25.05
CA LEU A 130 -1.66 -4.67 -24.20
C LEU A 130 -0.19 -4.28 -24.06
N VAL A 131 0.72 -5.25 -23.85
CA VAL A 131 2.17 -5.00 -23.81
C VAL A 131 2.66 -4.40 -25.12
N ARG A 132 2.26 -4.96 -26.26
CA ARG A 132 2.62 -4.48 -27.60
C ARG A 132 2.10 -3.06 -27.86
N ALA A 133 0.92 -2.73 -27.36
CA ALA A 133 0.34 -1.39 -27.45
C ALA A 133 1.01 -0.37 -26.51
N ILE A 134 1.54 -0.83 -25.36
CA ILE A 134 2.27 0.02 -24.41
C ILE A 134 3.69 0.31 -24.89
N GLN A 135 4.37 -0.66 -25.51
CA GLN A 135 5.79 -0.57 -25.87
C GLN A 135 6.18 0.71 -26.66
N PRO A 136 5.42 1.18 -27.68
CA PRO A 136 5.75 2.42 -28.40
C PRO A 136 5.71 3.68 -27.52
N LEU A 137 4.95 3.67 -26.41
CA LEU A 137 4.86 4.81 -25.50
C LEU A 137 6.16 5.07 -24.75
N GLU A 138 7.07 4.09 -24.67
CA GLU A 138 8.41 4.27 -24.09
C GLU A 138 9.19 5.40 -24.78
N ALA A 139 9.07 5.50 -26.11
CA ALA A 139 9.72 6.56 -26.89
C ALA A 139 9.19 7.97 -26.58
N PHE A 140 8.01 8.06 -25.97
CA PHE A 140 7.35 9.32 -25.61
C PHE A 140 7.20 9.48 -24.09
N ARG A 141 8.07 8.82 -23.30
CA ARG A 141 7.96 8.81 -21.83
C ARG A 141 7.94 10.21 -21.21
N THR A 142 8.59 11.20 -21.82
CA THR A 142 8.62 12.58 -21.31
C THR A 142 7.33 13.36 -21.58
N GLU A 143 6.39 12.82 -22.36
CA GLU A 143 5.17 13.51 -22.80
C GLU A 143 3.92 13.16 -22.01
N PHE A 144 4.01 12.19 -21.11
CA PHE A 144 2.94 11.82 -20.19
C PHE A 144 3.53 11.43 -18.83
N ASP A 145 2.69 11.48 -17.80
CA ASP A 145 3.08 11.21 -16.42
C ASP A 145 2.49 9.88 -15.93
N VAL A 146 1.26 9.56 -16.36
CA VAL A 146 0.53 8.33 -16.02
C VAL A 146 -0.21 7.80 -17.24
N LEU A 147 -0.26 6.48 -17.42
CA LEU A 147 -1.02 5.81 -18.48
C LEU A 147 -2.34 5.23 -17.93
N PHE A 148 -3.48 5.68 -18.45
CA PHE A 148 -4.79 5.09 -18.17
C PHE A 148 -5.07 3.94 -19.15
N ILE A 149 -5.37 2.77 -18.62
CA ILE A 149 -5.70 1.56 -19.41
C ILE A 149 -7.15 1.21 -19.12
N TYR A 150 -8.02 1.34 -20.11
CA TYR A 150 -9.41 0.93 -19.99
C TYR A 150 -9.58 -0.55 -20.33
N LEU A 151 -10.19 -1.29 -19.41
CA LEU A 151 -10.50 -2.70 -19.58
C LEU A 151 -12.03 -2.90 -19.55
N PRO A 152 -12.67 -3.21 -20.71
CA PRO A 152 -14.09 -3.50 -20.77
C PRO A 152 -14.41 -4.84 -20.08
N GLN A 153 -15.64 -4.98 -19.59
CA GLN A 153 -16.07 -6.20 -18.87
C GLN A 153 -16.01 -7.44 -19.77
N ARG A 154 -16.24 -7.28 -21.08
CA ARG A 154 -16.19 -8.39 -22.05
C ARG A 154 -14.82 -9.07 -22.14
N TRP A 155 -13.75 -8.44 -21.66
CA TRP A 155 -12.41 -9.04 -21.60
C TRP A 155 -12.11 -9.78 -20.29
N GLU A 156 -13.09 -9.96 -19.40
CA GLU A 156 -12.90 -10.59 -18.08
C GLU A 156 -12.25 -11.98 -18.16
N ARG A 157 -12.52 -12.75 -19.23
CA ARG A 157 -11.89 -14.05 -19.49
C ARG A 157 -10.36 -13.96 -19.64
N GLY A 158 -9.83 -12.79 -19.96
CA GLY A 158 -8.39 -12.54 -20.08
C GLY A 158 -7.75 -11.94 -18.83
N PHE A 159 -8.50 -11.68 -17.76
CA PHE A 159 -7.93 -11.07 -16.55
C PHE A 159 -7.16 -12.05 -15.68
N TYR A 160 -7.54 -13.33 -15.74
CA TYR A 160 -6.95 -14.40 -14.94
C TYR A 160 -6.68 -15.62 -15.83
N GLY A 161 -5.63 -16.37 -15.50
CA GLY A 161 -5.32 -17.62 -16.20
C GLY A 161 -6.18 -18.79 -15.73
N SER A 162 -6.27 -19.80 -16.59
CA SER A 162 -7.01 -21.04 -16.30
C SER A 162 -6.02 -22.14 -15.92
N GLY A 163 -5.84 -22.37 -14.63
CA GLY A 163 -4.96 -23.45 -14.12
C GLY A 163 -3.52 -23.04 -13.82
N ASP A 164 -3.17 -21.77 -13.99
CA ASP A 164 -1.97 -21.15 -13.44
C ASP A 164 -2.34 -20.02 -12.45
N ASP A 165 -1.34 -19.31 -11.93
CA ASP A 165 -1.55 -18.20 -11.00
C ASP A 165 -1.71 -16.83 -11.71
N PHE A 166 -1.85 -16.79 -13.05
CA PHE A 166 -1.77 -15.57 -13.86
C PHE A 166 -2.82 -14.52 -13.45
N ASP A 167 -2.36 -13.27 -13.35
CA ASP A 167 -3.16 -12.08 -13.10
C ASP A 167 -2.68 -10.96 -14.04
N LEU A 168 -3.59 -10.45 -14.88
CA LEU A 168 -3.29 -9.43 -15.88
C LEU A 168 -2.81 -8.12 -15.25
N HIS A 169 -3.41 -7.72 -14.12
CA HIS A 169 -3.05 -6.49 -13.44
C HIS A 169 -1.60 -6.57 -12.93
N ASP A 170 -1.23 -7.67 -12.29
CA ASP A 170 0.13 -7.87 -11.80
C ASP A 170 1.13 -8.02 -12.97
N HIS A 171 0.74 -8.67 -14.06
CA HIS A 171 1.55 -8.77 -15.28
C HIS A 171 1.85 -7.39 -15.89
N LEU A 172 0.85 -6.53 -16.08
CA LEU A 172 1.03 -5.20 -16.63
C LEU A 172 1.84 -4.29 -15.70
N LYS A 173 1.65 -4.39 -14.38
CA LYS A 173 2.47 -3.66 -13.40
C LYS A 173 3.92 -4.10 -13.44
N ALA A 174 4.19 -5.41 -13.50
CA ALA A 174 5.55 -5.93 -13.64
C ALA A 174 6.21 -5.41 -14.92
N TYR A 175 5.49 -5.43 -16.04
CA TYR A 175 6.00 -4.94 -17.33
C TYR A 175 6.32 -3.44 -17.31
N THR A 176 5.40 -2.62 -16.78
CA THR A 176 5.51 -1.15 -16.81
C THR A 176 6.39 -0.56 -15.71
N ALA A 177 6.48 -1.20 -14.54
CA ALA A 177 7.38 -0.77 -13.48
C ALA A 177 8.87 -0.89 -13.87
N ALA A 178 9.23 -1.93 -14.63
CA ALA A 178 10.56 -2.08 -15.22
C ALA A 178 10.97 -0.90 -16.14
N ARG A 179 9.97 -0.15 -16.63
CA ARG A 179 10.12 0.97 -17.57
C ARG A 179 9.84 2.33 -16.93
N GLY A 180 9.65 2.37 -15.61
CA GLY A 180 9.32 3.61 -14.89
C GLY A 180 8.02 4.28 -15.38
N MET A 181 7.04 3.47 -15.83
CA MET A 181 5.77 3.94 -16.38
C MET A 181 4.63 3.64 -15.39
N PRO A 182 4.11 4.63 -14.65
CA PRO A 182 2.94 4.42 -13.80
C PRO A 182 1.70 4.16 -14.65
N ILE A 183 0.95 3.10 -14.33
CA ILE A 183 -0.31 2.78 -14.97
C ILE A 183 -1.49 2.92 -14.00
N GLN A 184 -2.66 3.29 -14.51
CA GLN A 184 -3.93 3.22 -13.81
C GLN A 184 -4.90 2.41 -14.65
N ILE A 185 -5.22 1.21 -14.17
CA ILE A 185 -6.22 0.35 -14.81
C ILE A 185 -7.61 0.83 -14.40
N VAL A 186 -8.47 1.06 -15.38
CA VAL A 186 -9.85 1.53 -15.24
C VAL A 186 -10.77 0.46 -15.80
N ARG A 187 -11.37 -0.34 -14.93
CA ARG A 187 -12.30 -1.42 -15.32
C ARG A 187 -13.73 -0.93 -15.47
N GLU A 188 -14.42 -1.43 -16.49
CA GLU A 188 -15.84 -1.14 -16.74
C GLU A 188 -16.72 -1.54 -15.55
N ASP A 189 -16.64 -2.81 -15.12
CA ASP A 189 -17.44 -3.38 -14.03
C ASP A 189 -17.10 -2.79 -12.64
N LYS A 190 -16.01 -2.03 -12.55
CA LYS A 190 -15.54 -1.37 -11.33
C LYS A 190 -15.60 0.15 -11.49
N ALA A 191 -14.48 0.79 -11.78
CA ALA A 191 -14.34 2.24 -11.73
C ALA A 191 -15.36 2.98 -12.59
N LEU A 192 -15.83 2.42 -13.72
CA LEU A 192 -16.84 3.10 -14.55
C LEU A 192 -18.27 2.83 -14.09
N ALA A 193 -18.61 1.59 -13.72
CA ALA A 193 -19.98 1.21 -13.33
C ALA A 193 -20.28 1.37 -11.82
N TYR A 194 -19.27 1.63 -10.97
CA TYR A 194 -19.47 1.68 -9.52
C TYR A 194 -20.43 2.81 -9.12
N ARG A 195 -21.42 2.46 -8.29
CA ARG A 195 -22.54 3.34 -7.91
C ARG A 195 -22.08 4.63 -7.23
N CYS A 196 -21.19 4.56 -6.26
CA CYS A 196 -20.72 5.75 -5.56
C CYS A 196 -19.58 6.42 -6.34
N ARG A 197 -19.93 7.36 -7.20
CA ARG A 197 -18.95 8.10 -8.02
C ARG A 197 -17.93 8.86 -7.17
N ALA A 198 -18.32 9.47 -6.05
CA ALA A 198 -17.39 10.15 -5.14
C ALA A 198 -16.30 9.21 -4.58
N SER A 199 -16.65 7.95 -4.27
CA SER A 199 -15.71 6.92 -3.82
C SER A 199 -14.67 6.61 -4.91
N VAL A 200 -15.12 6.48 -6.17
CA VAL A 200 -14.22 6.29 -7.31
C VAL A 200 -13.31 7.50 -7.49
N MET A 201 -13.86 8.72 -7.46
CA MET A 201 -13.08 9.94 -7.67
C MET A 201 -12.01 10.15 -6.59
N TRP A 202 -12.33 9.90 -5.31
CA TRP A 202 -11.34 9.95 -4.23
C TRP A 202 -10.22 8.94 -4.44
N ARG A 203 -10.53 7.68 -4.75
CA ARG A 203 -9.52 6.63 -4.98
C ARG A 203 -8.65 6.92 -6.18
N VAL A 204 -9.25 7.22 -7.33
CA VAL A 204 -8.53 7.44 -8.58
C VAL A 204 -7.78 8.78 -8.56
N GLY A 205 -8.37 9.84 -8.00
CA GLY A 205 -7.70 11.12 -7.85
C GLY A 205 -6.47 11.02 -6.95
N LEU A 206 -6.60 10.35 -5.80
CA LEU A 206 -5.46 10.11 -4.91
C LEU A 206 -4.36 9.28 -5.58
N ALA A 207 -4.74 8.16 -6.21
CA ALA A 207 -3.79 7.29 -6.90
C ALA A 207 -3.10 8.01 -8.08
N LEU A 208 -3.83 8.84 -8.84
CA LEU A 208 -3.27 9.63 -9.94
C LEU A 208 -2.24 10.63 -9.43
N TYR A 209 -2.55 11.39 -8.37
CA TYR A 209 -1.62 12.35 -7.78
C TYR A 209 -0.34 11.66 -7.28
N ALA A 210 -0.48 10.54 -6.58
CA ALA A 210 0.65 9.75 -6.10
C ALA A 210 1.49 9.14 -7.24
N LYS A 211 0.84 8.62 -8.29
CA LYS A 211 1.50 8.09 -9.51
C LYS A 211 2.27 9.16 -10.27
N ALA A 212 1.77 10.39 -10.30
CA ALA A 212 2.48 11.53 -10.85
C ALA A 212 3.69 11.97 -9.99
N GLY A 213 3.88 11.39 -8.80
CA GLY A 213 5.00 11.68 -7.89
C GLY A 213 4.63 12.60 -6.73
N GLY A 214 3.35 12.90 -6.55
CA GLY A 214 2.87 13.65 -5.41
C GLY A 214 2.84 12.85 -4.12
N VAL A 215 3.03 13.54 -3.00
CA VAL A 215 2.86 13.07 -1.62
C VAL A 215 1.57 13.71 -1.09
N PRO A 216 0.46 12.94 -0.99
CA PRO A 216 -0.81 13.45 -0.51
C PRO A 216 -0.75 13.97 0.93
N TRP A 217 -0.11 13.21 1.82
CA TRP A 217 0.06 13.53 3.23
C TRP A 217 1.25 12.76 3.80
N LYS A 218 1.70 13.18 4.98
CA LYS A 218 2.70 12.47 5.79
C LYS A 218 2.23 12.30 7.23
N LEU A 219 2.92 11.48 8.02
CA LEU A 219 2.63 11.34 9.46
C LEU A 219 3.07 12.59 10.23
N ALA A 220 2.23 13.02 11.20
CA ALA A 220 2.45 14.28 11.92
C ALA A 220 3.46 14.19 13.07
N ASP A 221 3.37 13.13 13.87
CA ASP A 221 4.16 12.94 15.10
C ASP A 221 5.03 11.70 14.97
N VAL A 222 6.22 11.91 14.43
CA VAL A 222 7.19 10.84 14.13
C VAL A 222 8.60 11.29 14.50
N ASP A 223 9.42 10.34 14.94
CA ASP A 223 10.83 10.58 15.19
C ASP A 223 11.57 10.60 13.84
N PRO A 224 12.09 11.76 13.38
CA PRO A 224 12.68 11.91 12.05
C PRO A 224 13.87 10.99 11.78
N ASP A 225 14.53 10.50 12.84
CA ASP A 225 15.69 9.61 12.75
C ASP A 225 15.30 8.12 12.85
N THR A 226 14.01 7.79 12.71
CA THR A 226 13.51 6.40 12.62
C THR A 226 13.31 5.97 11.17
N ALA A 227 13.78 4.76 10.84
CA ALA A 227 13.46 4.09 9.59
C ALA A 227 12.58 2.86 9.83
N TYR A 228 11.55 2.68 9.01
CA TYR A 228 10.69 1.51 9.03
C TYR A 228 10.96 0.65 7.79
N ILE A 229 11.21 -0.64 8.00
CA ILE A 229 11.51 -1.58 6.93
C ILE A 229 10.42 -2.65 6.90
N GLY A 230 9.77 -2.83 5.76
CA GLY A 230 8.95 -4.01 5.51
C GLY A 230 9.76 -5.07 4.79
N ILE A 231 9.63 -6.34 5.18
CA ILE A 231 10.24 -7.48 4.48
C ILE A 231 9.14 -8.49 4.11
N SER A 232 9.10 -8.86 2.84
CA SER A 232 8.30 -9.98 2.35
C SER A 232 9.08 -10.76 1.31
N TYR A 233 8.66 -12.01 1.11
CA TYR A 233 9.33 -12.94 0.23
C TYR A 233 8.41 -13.38 -0.89
N ALA A 234 8.97 -13.49 -2.07
CA ALA A 234 8.33 -14.03 -3.25
C ALA A 234 9.04 -15.30 -3.67
N VAL A 235 8.41 -16.45 -3.44
CA VAL A 235 8.89 -17.72 -3.98
C VAL A 235 8.48 -17.82 -5.45
N ARG A 236 9.46 -18.02 -6.33
CA ARG A 236 9.29 -18.30 -7.76
C ARG A 236 9.65 -19.76 -8.03
N SER A 237 8.80 -20.47 -8.78
CA SER A 237 9.10 -21.82 -9.27
C SER A 237 9.41 -21.74 -10.75
N ASN A 238 10.63 -22.09 -11.17
CA ASN A 238 11.00 -22.12 -12.60
C ASN A 238 10.68 -23.49 -13.24
N GLY A 239 9.45 -23.98 -13.04
CA GLY A 239 9.04 -25.34 -13.42
C GLY A 239 9.26 -26.37 -12.30
N ALA A 240 8.94 -27.64 -12.59
CA ALA A 240 8.93 -28.73 -11.60
C ALA A 240 10.33 -29.17 -11.12
N ASP A 241 11.38 -28.89 -11.89
CA ASP A 241 12.74 -29.45 -11.70
C ASP A 241 13.84 -28.40 -11.43
N LYS A 242 13.49 -27.12 -11.21
CA LYS A 242 14.47 -26.05 -10.94
C LYS A 242 14.32 -25.47 -9.53
N PRO A 243 15.42 -24.96 -8.94
CA PRO A 243 15.40 -24.42 -7.58
C PRO A 243 14.38 -23.31 -7.43
N ARG A 244 13.69 -23.32 -6.28
CA ARG A 244 12.80 -22.24 -5.85
C ARG A 244 13.65 -21.01 -5.55
N PHE A 245 13.53 -19.96 -6.37
CA PHE A 245 14.18 -18.68 -6.09
C PHE A 245 13.30 -17.89 -5.13
N VAL A 246 13.92 -17.28 -4.14
CA VAL A 246 13.22 -16.40 -3.23
C VAL A 246 13.66 -14.97 -3.52
N THR A 247 12.74 -14.17 -4.03
CA THR A 247 12.98 -12.74 -4.17
C THR A 247 12.61 -12.07 -2.84
N CYS A 248 13.62 -11.60 -2.12
CA CYS A 248 13.40 -10.77 -0.94
C CYS A 248 13.02 -9.35 -1.39
N CYS A 249 11.93 -8.84 -0.82
CA CYS A 249 11.41 -7.51 -1.09
C CYS A 249 11.54 -6.72 0.21
N SER A 250 12.47 -5.77 0.25
CA SER A 250 12.54 -4.81 1.36
C SER A 250 12.16 -3.42 0.88
N GLN A 251 11.35 -2.71 1.66
CA GLN A 251 11.04 -1.32 1.40
C GLN A 251 11.29 -0.47 2.64
N VAL A 252 11.79 0.74 2.44
CA VAL A 252 12.25 1.61 3.51
C VAL A 252 11.46 2.91 3.53
N PHE A 253 10.70 3.08 4.58
CA PHE A 253 10.00 4.31 4.91
C PHE A 253 10.87 5.13 5.86
N ASP A 254 10.96 6.42 5.58
CA ASP A 254 11.38 7.39 6.58
C ASP A 254 10.29 7.52 7.66
N ALA A 255 10.61 8.27 8.70
CA ALA A 255 9.70 8.57 9.80
C ALA A 255 8.32 9.03 9.30
N GLU A 256 8.31 9.82 8.23
CA GLU A 256 7.12 10.50 7.72
C GLU A 256 6.28 9.61 6.78
N GLY A 257 6.77 8.42 6.43
CA GLY A 257 6.13 7.45 5.54
C GLY A 257 6.27 7.77 4.05
N ALA A 258 7.17 8.69 3.67
CA ALA A 258 7.36 9.17 2.31
C ALA A 258 8.43 8.38 1.52
N GLY A 259 9.33 7.69 2.22
CA GLY A 259 10.30 6.79 1.62
C GLY A 259 9.65 5.54 1.02
N LEU A 260 9.51 5.48 -0.30
CA LEU A 260 8.83 4.36 -0.97
C LEU A 260 9.71 3.80 -2.10
N GLU A 261 10.93 3.39 -1.74
CA GLU A 261 11.79 2.61 -2.63
C GLU A 261 11.90 1.20 -2.09
N PHE A 262 11.89 0.23 -3.01
CA PHE A 262 12.13 -1.15 -2.65
C PHE A 262 13.29 -1.73 -3.45
N ILE A 263 13.90 -2.75 -2.84
CA ILE A 263 14.92 -3.58 -3.44
C ILE A 263 14.37 -4.99 -3.57
N ALA A 264 14.46 -5.52 -4.78
CA ALA A 264 14.27 -6.93 -5.05
C ALA A 264 15.64 -7.59 -5.15
N TYR A 265 15.81 -8.75 -4.53
CA TYR A 265 17.05 -9.51 -4.60
C TYR A 265 16.76 -11.00 -4.68
N ASP A 266 17.36 -11.65 -5.67
CA ASP A 266 17.33 -13.10 -5.80
C ASP A 266 18.40 -13.71 -4.91
N THR A 267 17.96 -14.45 -3.90
CA THR A 267 18.84 -15.15 -2.96
C THR A 267 19.08 -16.58 -3.43
N ALA A 268 20.35 -16.99 -3.52
CA ALA A 268 20.73 -18.38 -3.83
C ALA A 268 20.68 -19.29 -2.59
N ASP A 269 21.00 -18.75 -1.40
CA ASP A 269 21.02 -19.48 -0.13
C ASP A 269 19.81 -19.13 0.75
N VAL A 270 18.69 -19.82 0.51
CA VAL A 270 17.48 -19.72 1.34
C VAL A 270 17.03 -21.08 1.84
N GLN A 271 16.77 -21.13 3.15
CA GLN A 271 16.11 -22.28 3.76
C GLN A 271 14.60 -22.07 3.72
N VAL A 272 13.88 -22.96 3.04
CA VAL A 272 12.41 -22.96 3.05
C VAL A 272 11.94 -23.99 4.07
N GLN A 273 11.28 -23.54 5.14
CA GLN A 273 10.65 -24.42 6.12
C GLN A 273 9.14 -24.24 6.07
N ARG A 274 8.39 -25.32 5.79
CA ARG A 274 6.92 -25.32 5.71
C ARG A 274 6.39 -24.17 4.82
N ASP A 275 6.98 -24.04 3.63
CA ASP A 275 6.72 -23.00 2.63
C ASP A 275 7.10 -21.55 2.99
N ASN A 276 7.67 -21.33 4.19
CA ASN A 276 8.21 -20.04 4.58
C ASN A 276 9.71 -19.97 4.29
N PRO A 277 10.16 -18.99 3.50
CA PRO A 277 11.59 -18.78 3.28
C PRO A 277 12.23 -17.99 4.43
N PHE A 278 13.46 -18.40 4.78
CA PHE A 278 14.32 -17.75 5.77
C PHE A 278 15.69 -17.47 5.15
N LEU A 279 16.18 -16.26 5.37
CA LEU A 279 17.48 -15.85 4.85
C LEU A 279 18.61 -16.39 5.72
N SER A 280 19.75 -16.66 5.09
CA SER A 280 21.00 -16.79 5.83
C SER A 280 21.38 -15.44 6.46
N GLN A 281 22.30 -15.47 7.42
CA GLN A 281 22.86 -14.27 8.03
C GLN A 281 23.43 -13.30 6.98
N ALA A 282 24.23 -13.83 6.03
CA ALA A 282 24.82 -13.03 4.97
C ALA A 282 23.77 -12.39 4.05
N GLU A 283 22.67 -13.10 3.77
CA GLU A 283 21.60 -12.56 2.94
C GLU A 283 20.76 -11.51 3.66
N MET A 284 20.45 -11.71 4.95
CA MET A 284 19.78 -10.68 5.74
C MET A 284 20.65 -9.43 5.90
N PHE A 285 21.96 -9.59 6.14
CA PHE A 285 22.92 -8.49 6.17
C PHE A 285 22.88 -7.67 4.87
N ARG A 286 22.88 -8.33 3.70
CA ARG A 286 22.80 -7.66 2.39
C ARG A 286 21.50 -6.88 2.22
N VAL A 287 20.36 -7.49 2.56
CA VAL A 287 19.04 -6.84 2.46
C VAL A 287 18.99 -5.57 3.29
N ILE A 288 19.38 -5.65 4.56
CA ILE A 288 19.35 -4.50 5.48
C ILE A 288 20.37 -3.43 5.06
N THR A 289 21.58 -3.81 4.65
CA THR A 289 22.60 -2.86 4.19
C THR A 289 22.13 -2.05 2.99
N ARG A 290 21.47 -2.69 2.02
CA ARG A 290 20.92 -2.00 0.85
C ARG A 290 19.74 -1.09 1.24
N SER A 291 18.87 -1.55 2.15
CA SER A 291 17.82 -0.71 2.73
C SER A 291 18.40 0.57 3.37
N MET A 292 19.49 0.43 4.13
CA MET A 292 20.17 1.59 4.72
C MET A 292 20.84 2.50 3.68
N ALA A 293 21.35 1.94 2.58
CA ALA A 293 21.88 2.75 1.48
C ALA A 293 20.80 3.65 0.86
N LEU A 294 19.56 3.14 0.69
CA LEU A 294 18.43 3.95 0.22
C LEU A 294 18.05 5.05 1.19
N TYR A 295 18.00 4.72 2.48
CA TYR A 295 17.74 5.72 3.51
C TYR A 295 18.80 6.83 3.47
N ARG A 296 20.09 6.48 3.51
CA ARG A 296 21.18 7.46 3.45
C ARG A 296 21.12 8.33 2.20
N HIS A 297 20.80 7.75 1.04
CA HIS A 297 20.67 8.50 -0.21
C HIS A 297 19.62 9.62 -0.11
N ARG A 298 18.50 9.37 0.58
CA ARG A 298 17.45 10.40 0.80
C ARG A 298 17.77 11.37 1.93
N HIS A 299 18.52 10.93 2.94
CA HIS A 299 18.79 11.73 4.14
C HIS A 299 20.18 12.41 4.13
N GLY A 300 20.75 12.64 2.95
CA GLY A 300 22.03 13.35 2.80
C GLY A 300 23.21 12.62 3.42
N GLY A 301 23.21 11.29 3.36
CA GLY A 301 24.25 10.43 3.93
C GLY A 301 24.02 10.02 5.39
N ARG A 302 23.04 10.60 6.09
CA ARG A 302 22.76 10.27 7.49
C ARG A 302 22.13 8.89 7.65
N SER A 303 22.60 8.13 8.64
CA SER A 303 22.00 6.86 9.08
C SER A 303 20.87 7.11 10.09
N PRO A 304 19.84 6.25 10.14
CA PRO A 304 18.80 6.36 11.14
C PRO A 304 19.34 5.99 12.53
N ARG A 305 18.84 6.66 13.57
CA ARG A 305 19.13 6.31 14.98
C ARG A 305 18.34 5.09 15.42
N ARG A 306 17.15 4.88 14.86
CA ARG A 306 16.30 3.72 15.14
C ARG A 306 15.85 3.02 13.86
N VAL A 307 15.85 1.69 13.87
CA VAL A 307 15.33 0.88 12.77
C VAL A 307 14.30 -0.10 13.29
N MET A 308 13.12 -0.12 12.68
CA MET A 308 12.06 -1.07 12.98
C MET A 308 11.74 -1.91 11.75
N VAL A 309 11.94 -3.22 11.85
CA VAL A 309 11.73 -4.17 10.76
C VAL A 309 10.46 -4.97 11.01
N HIS A 310 9.52 -4.90 10.07
CA HIS A 310 8.29 -5.68 10.03
C HIS A 310 8.41 -6.85 9.05
N LYS A 311 8.07 -8.05 9.52
CA LYS A 311 8.12 -9.30 8.76
C LYS A 311 6.89 -10.16 9.05
N SER A 312 6.37 -10.92 8.08
CA SER A 312 5.22 -11.82 8.30
C SER A 312 5.63 -13.13 8.98
N THR A 313 6.80 -13.66 8.61
CA THR A 313 7.38 -14.87 9.21
C THR A 313 8.24 -14.51 10.42
N GLU A 314 8.55 -15.48 11.26
CA GLU A 314 9.46 -15.29 12.39
C GLU A 314 10.87 -14.90 11.91
N PHE A 315 11.63 -14.21 12.77
CA PHE A 315 13.06 -14.01 12.53
C PHE A 315 13.82 -15.20 13.11
N LYS A 316 14.67 -15.83 12.29
CA LYS A 316 15.62 -16.85 12.79
C LYS A 316 16.86 -16.16 13.36
N ASP A 317 17.56 -16.84 14.26
CA ASP A 317 18.78 -16.28 14.90
C ASP A 317 19.80 -15.77 13.88
N ALA A 318 20.00 -16.51 12.78
CA ALA A 318 20.87 -16.07 11.68
C ALA A 318 20.42 -14.74 11.06
N GLU A 319 19.12 -14.53 10.86
CA GLU A 319 18.57 -13.29 10.34
C GLU A 319 18.73 -12.15 11.36
N VAL A 320 18.49 -12.43 12.64
CA VAL A 320 18.68 -11.46 13.72
C VAL A 320 20.14 -10.98 13.74
N LEU A 321 21.11 -11.90 13.68
CA LEU A 321 22.53 -11.57 13.61
C LEU A 321 22.85 -10.72 12.37
N GLY A 322 22.34 -11.10 11.20
CA GLY A 322 22.55 -10.34 9.96
C GLY A 322 21.98 -8.92 10.01
N CYS A 323 20.84 -8.71 10.68
CA CYS A 323 20.31 -7.39 10.95
C CYS A 323 21.25 -6.55 11.83
N PHE A 324 21.74 -7.11 12.94
CA PHE A 324 22.63 -6.38 13.86
C PHE A 324 23.97 -6.04 13.22
N GLU A 325 24.54 -6.94 12.41
CA GLU A 325 25.76 -6.66 11.64
C GLU A 325 25.59 -5.51 10.64
N ALA A 326 24.39 -5.37 10.05
CA ALA A 326 24.09 -4.32 9.09
C ALA A 326 23.72 -2.97 9.72
N LEU A 327 23.43 -2.95 11.04
CA LEU A 327 22.95 -1.78 11.78
C LEU A 327 23.88 -1.37 12.94
N PRO A 328 25.23 -1.30 12.75
CA PRO A 328 26.16 -1.05 13.85
C PRO A 328 26.07 0.38 14.41
N LEU A 329 25.46 1.31 13.66
CA LEU A 329 25.32 2.72 14.02
C LEU A 329 23.94 3.05 14.61
N CYS A 330 23.03 2.08 14.68
CA CYS A 330 21.67 2.32 15.18
C CYS A 330 21.65 2.15 16.70
N GLU A 331 21.08 3.13 17.39
CA GLU A 331 20.91 3.13 18.85
C GLU A 331 19.80 2.16 19.28
N ALA A 332 18.81 1.94 18.42
CA ALA A 332 17.71 1.02 18.66
C ALA A 332 17.36 0.22 17.40
N VAL A 333 17.19 -1.10 17.57
CA VAL A 333 16.76 -2.02 16.51
C VAL A 333 15.61 -2.87 17.02
N ASP A 334 14.45 -2.74 16.38
CA ASP A 334 13.25 -3.51 16.69
C ASP A 334 12.97 -4.50 15.54
N LEU A 335 13.03 -5.80 15.83
CA LEU A 335 12.68 -6.85 14.86
C LEU A 335 11.33 -7.45 15.25
N ILE A 336 10.28 -6.99 14.57
CA ILE A 336 8.89 -7.26 14.91
C ILE A 336 8.26 -8.15 13.84
N GLN A 337 7.88 -9.36 14.23
CA GLN A 337 7.01 -10.19 13.41
C GLN A 337 5.56 -9.74 13.58
N VAL A 338 4.88 -9.51 12.46
CA VAL A 338 3.46 -9.16 12.38
C VAL A 338 2.68 -10.38 11.92
N VAL A 339 1.93 -10.99 12.84
CA VAL A 339 1.17 -12.21 12.59
C VAL A 339 -0.31 -11.88 12.41
N GLU A 340 -0.85 -12.27 11.26
CA GLU A 340 -2.26 -12.20 10.91
C GLU A 340 -3.01 -13.46 11.33
N ASP A 341 -4.34 -13.45 11.16
CA ASP A 341 -5.21 -14.63 11.31
C ASP A 341 -5.09 -15.37 12.64
N VAL A 342 -4.97 -14.60 13.71
CA VAL A 342 -4.96 -15.15 15.07
C VAL A 342 -6.36 -15.61 15.50
N GLY A 343 -6.38 -16.57 16.43
CA GLY A 343 -7.60 -17.09 17.07
C GLY A 343 -8.32 -16.10 17.98
N TRP A 344 -7.78 -14.89 18.15
CA TRP A 344 -8.31 -13.86 19.04
C TRP A 344 -9.40 -13.00 18.39
N ARG A 345 -10.37 -12.59 19.20
CA ARG A 345 -11.41 -11.59 18.87
C ARG A 345 -11.57 -10.64 20.05
N GLY A 346 -11.90 -9.38 19.76
CA GLY A 346 -12.15 -8.38 20.78
C GLY A 346 -13.61 -7.94 20.79
N ALA A 347 -14.26 -8.02 21.95
CA ALA A 347 -15.53 -7.34 22.23
C ALA A 347 -15.31 -6.39 23.42
N ARG A 348 -15.92 -5.20 23.37
CA ARG A 348 -15.83 -4.23 24.45
C ARG A 348 -16.97 -4.45 25.43
N TRP A 349 -16.65 -4.55 26.72
CA TRP A 349 -17.64 -4.63 27.80
C TRP A 349 -17.61 -3.33 28.59
N GLU A 350 -18.75 -2.68 28.71
CA GLU A 350 -18.91 -1.43 29.45
C GLU A 350 -19.50 -1.73 30.82
N ARG A 351 -18.83 -1.26 31.88
CA ARG A 351 -19.33 -1.28 33.25
C ARG A 351 -19.54 0.17 33.69
N ASP A 352 -20.67 0.44 34.30
CA ASP A 352 -20.96 1.71 34.97
C ASP A 352 -21.48 1.44 36.39
N GLN A 353 -21.61 2.49 37.20
CA GLN A 353 -22.09 2.35 38.58
C GLN A 353 -23.53 1.81 38.66
N ALA A 354 -24.35 2.03 37.63
CA ALA A 354 -25.73 1.58 37.55
C ALA A 354 -25.87 0.11 37.07
N ASN A 355 -24.86 -0.42 36.39
CA ASN A 355 -24.80 -1.78 35.88
C ASN A 355 -23.43 -2.43 36.21
N PRO A 356 -23.26 -2.93 37.45
CA PRO A 356 -22.01 -3.55 37.91
C PRO A 356 -21.63 -4.82 37.14
N ARG A 357 -22.63 -5.53 36.59
CA ARG A 357 -22.44 -6.70 35.72
C ARG A 357 -21.92 -6.30 34.33
N GLY A 358 -22.09 -5.04 33.97
CA GLY A 358 -21.75 -4.48 32.66
C GLY A 358 -22.64 -5.00 31.54
N LYS A 359 -22.50 -4.38 30.37
CA LYS A 359 -23.15 -4.78 29.12
C LYS A 359 -22.16 -4.74 27.96
N ALA A 360 -22.44 -5.50 26.92
CA ALA A 360 -21.71 -5.36 25.67
C ALA A 360 -21.86 -3.93 25.13
N ALA A 361 -20.75 -3.32 24.72
CA ALA A 361 -20.77 -2.04 24.05
C ALA A 361 -21.47 -2.15 22.68
N ALA A 362 -22.05 -1.04 22.22
CA ALA A 362 -22.67 -0.98 20.89
C ALA A 362 -21.66 -1.04 19.73
N PHE A 363 -20.40 -0.69 20.02
CA PHE A 363 -19.29 -0.70 19.07
C PHE A 363 -18.22 -1.70 19.50
N PRO A 364 -17.42 -2.23 18.54
CA PRO A 364 -16.34 -3.13 18.87
C PRO A 364 -15.25 -2.42 19.70
N VAL A 365 -14.22 -3.20 20.07
CA VAL A 365 -13.01 -2.66 20.68
C VAL A 365 -12.46 -1.46 19.91
N ARG A 366 -11.91 -0.51 20.65
CA ARG A 366 -11.35 0.71 20.07
C ARG A 366 -10.14 0.35 19.21
N ARG A 367 -10.04 0.97 18.04
CA ARG A 367 -8.79 0.91 17.27
C ARG A 367 -7.66 1.47 18.14
N GLY A 368 -6.50 0.82 18.07
CA GLY A 368 -5.33 1.16 18.91
C GLY A 368 -5.36 0.53 20.30
N SER A 369 -6.32 -0.36 20.60
CA SER A 369 -6.26 -1.16 21.82
C SER A 369 -5.14 -2.19 21.73
N LEU A 370 -4.30 -2.27 22.77
CA LEU A 370 -3.20 -3.21 22.91
C LEU A 370 -3.32 -4.01 24.20
N ILE A 371 -3.09 -5.32 24.10
CA ILE A 371 -3.00 -6.24 25.23
C ILE A 371 -1.67 -6.97 25.14
N GLY A 372 -0.81 -6.80 26.14
CA GLY A 372 0.42 -7.59 26.26
C GLY A 372 0.10 -9.02 26.67
N LEU A 373 0.58 -10.01 25.92
CA LEU A 373 0.51 -11.43 26.31
C LEU A 373 1.77 -11.85 27.09
N GLY A 374 2.84 -11.07 26.98
CA GLY A 374 4.10 -11.21 27.70
C GLY A 374 5.10 -10.13 27.27
N GLU A 375 6.37 -10.28 27.64
CA GLU A 375 7.42 -9.31 27.31
C GLU A 375 7.72 -9.22 25.81
N ARG A 376 7.49 -10.33 25.08
CA ARG A 376 7.79 -10.47 23.65
C ARG A 376 6.57 -10.63 22.77
N GLU A 377 5.37 -10.62 23.33
CA GLU A 377 4.13 -10.78 22.56
C GLU A 377 3.04 -9.80 22.97
N ALA A 378 2.36 -9.22 21.97
CA ALA A 378 1.20 -8.37 22.18
C ALA A 378 0.15 -8.58 21.10
N LEU A 379 -1.11 -8.32 21.45
CA LEU A 379 -2.23 -8.21 20.52
C LEU A 379 -2.54 -6.73 20.31
N LEU A 380 -2.58 -6.29 19.05
CA LEU A 380 -2.90 -4.92 18.67
C LEU A 380 -4.12 -4.89 17.75
N TRP A 381 -5.15 -4.16 18.15
CA TRP A 381 -6.33 -3.94 17.33
C TRP A 381 -6.11 -2.79 16.34
N MET A 382 -5.60 -3.14 15.16
CA MET A 382 -5.47 -2.25 14.00
C MET A 382 -6.82 -1.80 13.43
N HIS A 383 -7.84 -2.64 13.60
CA HIS A 383 -9.21 -2.39 13.17
C HIS A 383 -10.13 -2.32 14.38
N GLY A 384 -11.02 -1.33 14.41
CA GLY A 384 -11.88 -1.07 15.55
C GLY A 384 -12.59 0.27 15.47
N ALA A 385 -13.31 0.59 16.54
CA ALA A 385 -14.06 1.83 16.67
C ALA A 385 -13.13 3.04 16.84
N VAL A 386 -13.45 4.13 16.16
CA VAL A 386 -12.76 5.42 16.21
C VAL A 386 -13.74 6.50 16.66
N GLU A 387 -13.53 7.01 17.87
CA GLU A 387 -14.44 7.98 18.51
C GLU A 387 -14.05 9.44 18.20
N SER A 388 -12.82 9.69 17.73
CA SER A 388 -12.29 11.04 17.48
C SER A 388 -12.61 11.61 16.09
N LEU A 389 -13.21 10.82 15.18
CA LEU A 389 -13.40 11.23 13.78
C LEU A 389 -14.43 12.36 13.62
N GLY A 390 -15.44 12.40 14.48
CA GLY A 390 -16.54 13.34 14.43
C GLY A 390 -17.50 13.13 15.62
N PRO A 391 -18.74 13.64 15.56
CA PRO A 391 -19.68 13.56 16.67
C PRO A 391 -20.20 12.15 16.95
N LYS A 392 -20.03 11.22 15.99
CA LYS A 392 -20.44 9.81 16.11
C LYS A 392 -19.21 8.91 16.01
N THR A 393 -19.25 7.80 16.74
CA THR A 393 -18.25 6.73 16.64
C THR A 393 -18.25 6.16 15.23
N TYR A 394 -17.09 6.19 14.59
CA TYR A 394 -16.88 5.60 13.28
C TYR A 394 -16.34 4.17 13.41
N PHE A 395 -16.85 3.25 12.60
CA PHE A 395 -16.30 1.91 12.46
C PHE A 395 -16.25 1.53 10.98
N GLN A 396 -15.04 1.44 10.44
CA GLN A 396 -14.82 1.12 9.03
C GLN A 396 -15.45 -0.23 8.69
N GLY A 397 -16.26 -0.30 7.63
CA GLY A 397 -17.00 -1.52 7.26
C GLY A 397 -18.27 -1.80 8.08
N GLN A 398 -18.51 -1.08 9.19
CA GLN A 398 -19.73 -1.08 10.02
C GLN A 398 -20.19 -2.45 10.58
N ARG A 399 -19.51 -3.56 10.28
CA ARG A 399 -19.90 -4.93 10.67
C ARG A 399 -18.70 -5.77 11.03
N GLY A 400 -18.95 -6.80 11.85
CA GLY A 400 -17.97 -7.81 12.23
C GLY A 400 -17.25 -7.51 13.55
N THR A 401 -16.66 -8.55 14.12
CA THR A 401 -15.87 -8.47 15.35
C THR A 401 -14.39 -8.38 14.98
N PRO A 402 -13.71 -7.25 15.25
CA PRO A 402 -12.33 -7.06 14.83
C PRO A 402 -11.37 -8.10 15.43
N ARG A 403 -10.45 -8.54 14.57
CA ARG A 403 -9.32 -9.38 14.96
C ARG A 403 -8.11 -8.49 15.22
N PRO A 404 -7.33 -8.72 16.28
CA PRO A 404 -6.04 -8.07 16.42
C PRO A 404 -5.03 -8.67 15.44
N ILE A 405 -3.96 -7.93 15.16
CA ILE A 405 -2.70 -8.54 14.75
C ILE A 405 -1.92 -8.94 16.00
N ARG A 406 -1.12 -10.01 15.92
CA ARG A 406 -0.18 -10.36 16.98
C ARG A 406 1.21 -9.86 16.61
N LEU A 407 1.81 -9.08 17.50
CA LEU A 407 3.18 -8.60 17.39
C LEU A 407 4.08 -9.52 18.20
N VAL A 408 5.15 -10.02 17.60
CA VAL A 408 6.17 -10.85 18.28
C VAL A 408 7.53 -10.19 18.14
N ARG A 409 8.18 -9.91 19.26
CA ARG A 409 9.47 -9.22 19.33
C ARG A 409 10.62 -10.23 19.35
N HIS A 410 11.39 -10.23 18.26
CA HIS A 410 12.59 -11.06 18.12
C HIS A 410 13.84 -10.31 18.61
N ALA A 411 13.89 -8.99 18.39
CA ALA A 411 14.89 -8.09 18.97
C ALA A 411 14.27 -6.71 19.28
N GLY A 412 14.96 -5.94 20.12
CA GLY A 412 14.47 -4.69 20.70
C GLY A 412 14.15 -4.83 22.20
N HIS A 413 14.00 -3.70 22.88
CA HIS A 413 13.72 -3.63 24.32
C HIS A 413 12.67 -2.56 24.62
N GLY A 414 12.10 -2.59 25.82
CA GLY A 414 11.12 -1.59 26.28
C GLY A 414 9.66 -1.98 26.06
N THR A 415 8.78 -1.00 26.23
CA THR A 415 7.33 -1.20 26.11
C THR A 415 6.90 -1.40 24.65
N TRP A 416 5.62 -1.71 24.42
CA TRP A 416 5.08 -1.87 23.07
C TRP A 416 4.64 -0.55 22.43
N ASP A 417 4.78 0.58 23.12
CA ASP A 417 4.28 1.89 22.72
C ASP A 417 4.78 2.31 21.35
N ASP A 418 6.10 2.25 21.13
CA ASP A 418 6.71 2.68 19.87
C ASP A 418 6.25 1.80 18.70
N SER A 419 6.28 0.47 18.86
CA SER A 419 5.85 -0.47 17.81
C SER A 419 4.35 -0.36 17.52
N ALA A 420 3.52 -0.17 18.55
CA ALA A 420 2.08 -0.04 18.39
C ALA A 420 1.70 1.28 17.72
N ARG A 421 2.27 2.41 18.17
CA ARG A 421 2.06 3.73 17.54
C ARG A 421 2.55 3.73 16.10
N ALA A 422 3.73 3.17 15.84
CA ALA A 422 4.27 3.04 14.48
C ALA A 422 3.34 2.21 13.59
N ALA A 423 2.90 1.03 14.04
CA ALA A 423 1.99 0.20 13.26
C ALA A 423 0.67 0.92 12.94
N LEU A 424 0.06 1.57 13.94
CA LEU A 424 -1.16 2.35 13.78
C LEU A 424 -0.98 3.53 12.83
N ALA A 425 0.13 4.26 12.93
CA ALA A 425 0.43 5.40 12.06
C ALA A 425 0.65 4.93 10.62
N LEU A 426 1.52 3.94 10.42
CA LEU A 426 1.86 3.38 9.11
C LEU A 426 0.65 2.77 8.38
N SER A 427 -0.40 2.33 9.08
CA SER A 427 -1.63 1.87 8.42
C SER A 427 -2.41 2.97 7.69
N LYS A 428 -2.11 4.25 7.95
CA LYS A 428 -2.75 5.41 7.31
C LYS A 428 -1.96 5.93 6.10
N MET A 429 -0.86 5.24 5.76
CA MET A 429 0.07 5.66 4.70
C MET A 429 -0.18 4.96 3.37
N ASN A 430 -1.33 4.29 3.21
CA ASN A 430 -1.69 3.72 1.93
C ASN A 430 -2.39 4.74 1.01
N TRP A 431 -1.64 5.33 0.09
CA TRP A 431 -2.16 6.32 -0.88
C TRP A 431 -2.97 5.71 -2.04
N ASN A 432 -3.31 4.42 -1.98
CA ASN A 432 -4.10 3.74 -3.01
C ASN A 432 -5.54 3.46 -2.57
N ASN A 433 -5.97 3.99 -1.43
CA ASN A 433 -7.33 3.81 -0.95
C ASN A 433 -7.90 5.07 -0.30
N ASP A 434 -9.22 5.09 -0.16
CA ASP A 434 -9.98 6.19 0.43
C ASP A 434 -10.36 5.92 1.89
N GLY A 435 -9.86 4.84 2.51
CA GLY A 435 -10.16 4.45 3.88
C GLY A 435 -9.44 5.31 4.92
N LEU A 436 -9.85 5.19 6.19
CA LEU A 436 -9.18 5.90 7.28
C LEU A 436 -7.82 5.26 7.58
N TYR A 437 -7.76 3.93 7.46
CA TYR A 437 -6.60 3.10 7.71
C TYR A 437 -6.75 1.73 7.02
N ASP A 438 -5.62 1.04 6.88
CA ASP A 438 -5.53 -0.37 6.50
C ASP A 438 -5.48 -1.30 7.73
N PRO A 439 -5.89 -2.57 7.61
CA PRO A 439 -5.78 -3.54 8.70
C PRO A 439 -4.33 -3.93 9.02
N LEU A 440 -3.37 -3.52 8.21
CA LEU A 440 -1.93 -3.75 8.37
C LEU A 440 -1.17 -2.42 8.23
N PRO A 441 0.01 -2.29 8.88
CA PRO A 441 0.91 -1.19 8.56
C PRO A 441 1.35 -1.28 7.09
N VAL A 442 1.59 -0.13 6.47
CA VAL A 442 2.00 -0.05 5.05
C VAL A 442 3.27 -0.85 4.75
N THR A 443 4.17 -1.01 5.72
CA THR A 443 5.36 -1.89 5.65
C THR A 443 4.99 -3.35 5.38
N MET A 444 3.84 -3.83 5.82
CA MET A 444 3.40 -5.20 5.57
C MET A 444 2.54 -5.28 4.31
N SER A 445 1.57 -4.37 4.14
CA SER A 445 0.68 -4.42 2.97
C SER A 445 1.44 -4.21 1.66
N TYR A 446 2.39 -3.27 1.62
CA TYR A 446 3.17 -3.00 0.40
C TYR A 446 4.18 -4.12 0.12
N ALA A 447 4.81 -4.69 1.15
CA ALA A 447 5.73 -5.82 0.96
C ALA A 447 5.02 -7.01 0.29
N LYS A 448 3.77 -7.28 0.69
CA LYS A 448 2.94 -8.33 0.07
C LYS A 448 2.59 -8.03 -1.39
N VAL A 449 2.18 -6.79 -1.70
CA VAL A 449 1.88 -6.37 -3.09
C VAL A 449 3.11 -6.53 -3.98
N LEU A 450 4.27 -6.05 -3.49
CA LEU A 450 5.54 -6.16 -4.19
C LEU A 450 5.92 -7.62 -4.43
N ALA A 451 5.86 -8.47 -3.40
CA ALA A 451 6.15 -9.90 -3.55
C ALA A 451 5.24 -10.56 -4.60
N ARG A 452 3.96 -10.17 -4.70
CA ARG A 452 3.04 -10.73 -5.69
C ARG A 452 3.38 -10.29 -7.12
N VAL A 453 3.60 -9.00 -7.34
CA VAL A 453 3.94 -8.45 -8.67
C VAL A 453 5.33 -8.90 -9.11
N LEU A 454 6.31 -8.92 -8.20
CA LEU A 454 7.69 -9.27 -8.52
C LEU A 454 7.82 -10.69 -9.01
N LYS A 455 7.01 -11.67 -8.57
CA LYS A 455 7.03 -13.03 -9.13
C LYS A 455 6.90 -13.07 -10.65
N ARG A 456 6.31 -12.03 -11.26
CA ARG A 456 6.09 -11.90 -12.71
C ARG A 456 7.22 -11.20 -13.45
N MET A 457 8.15 -10.53 -12.77
CA MET A 457 9.24 -9.81 -13.44
C MET A 457 10.33 -10.77 -13.89
N THR A 458 10.54 -10.92 -15.19
CA THR A 458 11.56 -11.81 -15.75
C THR A 458 12.98 -11.39 -15.39
N ASN A 459 13.26 -10.09 -15.41
CA ASN A 459 14.55 -9.51 -15.04
C ASN A 459 14.36 -8.52 -13.89
N LEU A 460 14.95 -8.81 -12.73
CA LEU A 460 15.06 -7.85 -11.64
C LEU A 460 16.27 -6.96 -11.91
N GLY A 461 16.03 -5.67 -12.10
CA GLY A 461 17.10 -4.68 -12.16
C GLY A 461 17.81 -4.55 -10.82
N SER A 462 19.04 -4.01 -10.83
CA SER A 462 19.75 -3.60 -9.60
C SER A 462 19.27 -2.26 -9.05
N THR A 463 18.47 -1.51 -9.83
CA THR A 463 17.96 -0.21 -9.46
C THR A 463 16.73 -0.33 -8.54
N PRO A 464 16.64 0.52 -7.51
CA PRO A 464 15.44 0.61 -6.68
C PRO A 464 14.25 1.06 -7.52
N TYR A 465 13.10 0.50 -7.21
CA TYR A 465 11.85 0.87 -7.84
C TYR A 465 11.02 1.72 -6.88
N GLN A 466 10.35 2.74 -7.43
CA GLN A 466 9.42 3.54 -6.66
C GLN A 466 8.08 2.80 -6.53
N PHE A 467 7.53 2.75 -5.32
CA PHE A 467 6.27 2.03 -5.05
C PHE A 467 5.10 2.53 -5.91
N ARG A 468 5.10 3.79 -6.34
CA ARG A 468 4.05 4.37 -7.18
C ARG A 468 3.80 3.59 -8.49
N PHE A 469 4.77 2.82 -8.97
CA PHE A 469 4.61 1.94 -10.13
C PHE A 469 3.79 0.65 -9.82
N PHE A 470 3.58 0.36 -8.54
CA PHE A 470 2.90 -0.84 -8.02
C PHE A 470 1.55 -0.52 -7.37
N MET A 471 1.22 0.77 -7.24
CA MET A 471 -0.08 1.28 -6.74
C MET A 471 -1.25 0.87 -7.61
#